data_AF-A0A3D3WDG7-F1
#
_entry.id   AF-A0A3D3WDG7-F1
#
_cell.length_a   1.000
_cell.length_b   1.000
_cell.length_c   1.000
_cell.angle_alpha   90.00
_cell.angle_beta   90.00
_cell.angle_gamma   90.00
#
_symmetry.space_group_name_H-M   'P 1'
#
loop_
_entity.id
_entity.type
_entity.pdbx_description
1 polymer ?
#
loop_
_entity_poly.entity_id
_entity_poly.type
_entity_poly.pdbx_seq_one_letter_code
_entity_poly.pdbx_strand_id
1 'polypeptide(L)'
;MHINEDIVLVELYDTLGNPVEKADQVASRMLVTNLVNFAQPLIRYEMNDLIVLDEPCSCGSSFRVIKKVLGRNDDVIYLQRKNKELQHLFPDLMARWIITTSDNIREFKVIQNSPTTLEVILDLFDSAEPARKRVIDDLSLRIKEELSALELTADLSIRIERITLPDNRAKYKRFLVNPMGTHEPA
;
A
#
# COMPACT_ATOMS: atom_id res chain seq x y z
N MET A 1 -9.35 11.63 -11.75
CA MET A 1 -9.39 12.85 -10.90
C MET A 1 -8.34 13.82 -11.41
N HIS A 2 -8.65 15.10 -11.64
CA HIS A 2 -7.65 16.06 -12.12
C HIS A 2 -6.71 16.53 -11.01
N ILE A 3 -5.46 16.80 -11.38
CA ILE A 3 -4.51 17.54 -10.54
C ILE A 3 -4.76 19.04 -10.79
N ASN A 4 -4.91 19.85 -9.74
CA ASN A 4 -5.15 21.30 -9.91
C ASN A 4 -3.83 22.04 -10.14
N GLU A 5 -3.26 21.86 -11.33
CA GLU A 5 -1.90 22.32 -11.66
C GLU A 5 -1.72 23.84 -11.71
N ASP A 6 -2.82 24.58 -11.66
CA ASP A 6 -2.87 26.04 -11.52
C ASP A 6 -2.50 26.52 -10.11
N ILE A 7 -2.73 25.70 -9.08
CA ILE A 7 -2.44 26.05 -7.68
C ILE A 7 -1.35 25.18 -7.05
N VAL A 8 -0.99 24.08 -7.70
CA VAL A 8 0.04 23.16 -7.23
C VAL A 8 0.93 22.66 -8.38
N LEU A 9 2.24 22.84 -8.25
CA LEU A 9 3.19 22.17 -9.14
C LEU A 9 3.46 20.77 -8.60
N VAL A 10 3.19 19.76 -9.42
CA VAL A 10 3.40 18.34 -9.10
C VAL A 10 4.48 17.77 -10.00
N GLU A 11 5.52 17.19 -9.40
CA GLU A 11 6.57 16.47 -10.13
C GLU A 11 6.51 15.00 -9.73
N LEU A 12 6.58 14.11 -10.71
CA LEU A 12 6.39 12.67 -10.52
C LEU A 12 7.62 11.93 -11.02
N TYR A 13 8.09 10.97 -10.24
CA TYR A 13 9.26 10.18 -10.57
C TYR A 13 9.01 8.68 -10.32
N ASP A 14 9.61 7.86 -11.17
CA ASP A 14 9.66 6.40 -10.98
C ASP A 14 10.72 6.01 -9.94
N THR A 15 10.90 4.70 -9.74
CA THR A 15 11.86 4.16 -8.74
C THR A 15 13.31 4.39 -9.13
N LEU A 16 13.59 4.66 -10.40
CA LEU A 16 14.91 4.93 -10.95
C LEU A 16 15.21 6.45 -10.99
N GLY A 17 14.25 7.28 -10.61
CA GLY A 17 14.37 8.74 -10.62
C GLY A 17 14.06 9.38 -11.98
N ASN A 18 13.47 8.65 -12.93
CA ASN A 18 13.03 9.23 -14.20
C ASN A 18 11.67 9.92 -14.04
N PRO A 19 11.43 11.05 -14.73
CA PRO A 19 10.13 11.70 -14.73
C PRO A 19 9.01 10.80 -15.26
N VAL A 20 7.87 10.81 -14.59
CA VAL A 20 6.65 10.10 -15.00
C VAL A 20 5.65 11.08 -15.59
N GLU A 21 5.49 11.03 -16.91
CA GLU A 21 4.65 11.95 -17.68
C GLU A 21 3.55 11.26 -18.50
N LYS A 22 3.63 9.93 -18.65
CA LYS A 22 2.72 9.14 -19.49
C LYS A 22 1.69 8.40 -18.65
N ALA A 23 0.54 8.13 -19.25
CA ALA A 23 -0.49 7.31 -18.66
C ALA A 23 0.02 5.89 -18.35
N ASP A 24 -0.64 5.24 -17.39
CA ASP A 24 -0.38 3.86 -16.95
C ASP A 24 1.01 3.59 -16.34
N GLN A 25 1.81 4.63 -16.13
CA GLN A 25 3.06 4.54 -15.39
C GLN A 25 2.84 4.82 -13.89
N VAL A 26 3.55 4.06 -13.05
CA VAL A 26 3.53 4.25 -11.60
C VAL A 26 4.59 5.28 -11.22
N ALA A 27 4.16 6.39 -10.62
CA ALA A 27 5.04 7.29 -9.91
C ALA A 27 5.21 6.79 -8.47
N SER A 28 6.45 6.46 -8.09
CA SER A 28 6.80 6.04 -6.73
C SER A 28 7.18 7.20 -5.82
N ARG A 29 7.37 8.39 -6.40
CA ARG A 29 7.75 9.59 -5.69
C ARG A 29 7.05 10.80 -6.28
N MET A 30 6.39 11.59 -5.44
CA MET A 30 5.67 12.79 -5.83
C MET A 30 6.21 13.99 -5.05
N LEU A 31 6.71 15.00 -5.76
CA LEU A 31 7.11 16.27 -5.15
C LEU A 31 6.03 17.31 -5.43
N VAL A 32 5.66 18.04 -4.38
CA VAL A 32 4.58 19.01 -4.42
C VAL A 32 5.09 20.38 -4.01
N THR A 33 4.82 21.37 -4.86
CA THR A 33 5.04 22.78 -4.56
C THR A 33 3.71 23.52 -4.54
N ASN A 34 3.35 24.09 -3.40
CA ASN A 34 2.16 24.94 -3.27
C ASN A 34 2.47 26.33 -3.86
N LEU A 35 1.68 26.77 -4.84
CA LEU A 35 1.91 28.01 -5.58
C LEU A 35 1.17 29.22 -4.98
N VAL A 36 0.28 29.00 -4.01
CA VAL A 36 -0.66 30.03 -3.52
C VAL A 36 -0.65 30.23 -2.00
N ASN A 37 -0.02 29.34 -1.22
CA ASN A 37 0.07 29.47 0.24
C ASN A 37 1.33 30.24 0.66
N PHE A 38 1.12 31.47 1.13
CA PHE A 38 2.21 32.36 1.58
C PHE A 38 2.57 32.22 3.06
N ALA A 39 1.70 31.64 3.89
CA ALA A 39 1.95 31.50 5.32
C ALA A 39 2.94 30.37 5.62
N GLN A 40 2.77 29.23 4.94
CA GLN A 40 3.62 28.06 5.03
C GLN A 40 3.81 27.43 3.64
N PRO A 41 4.67 28.02 2.78
CA PRO A 41 4.90 27.49 1.45
C PRO A 41 5.61 26.14 1.55
N LEU A 42 5.00 25.12 0.96
CA LEU A 42 5.63 23.83 0.75
C LEU A 42 6.29 23.87 -0.63
N ILE A 43 7.60 23.72 -0.69
CA ILE A 43 8.37 23.74 -1.94
C ILE A 43 9.06 22.40 -2.11
N ARG A 44 8.78 21.72 -3.23
CA ARG A 44 9.25 20.35 -3.54
C ARG A 44 9.09 19.39 -2.36
N TYR A 45 7.98 19.52 -1.64
CA TYR A 45 7.67 18.67 -0.51
C TYR A 45 7.37 17.27 -1.01
N GLU A 46 8.11 16.29 -0.50
CA GLU A 46 7.97 14.90 -0.92
C GLU A 46 6.77 14.25 -0.25
N MET A 47 5.81 13.87 -1.08
CA MET A 47 4.68 13.03 -0.71
C MET A 47 5.04 11.58 -1.00
N ASN A 48 4.77 10.73 -0.01
CA ASN A 48 5.05 9.29 -0.11
C ASN A 48 3.92 8.54 -0.82
N ASP A 49 2.99 9.21 -1.50
CA ASP A 49 1.89 8.54 -2.20
C ASP A 49 2.36 7.98 -3.55
N LEU A 50 1.94 6.76 -3.87
CA LEU A 50 2.12 6.13 -5.17
C LEU A 50 0.90 6.41 -6.04
N ILE A 51 1.11 6.95 -7.24
CA ILE A 51 0.01 7.30 -8.15
C ILE A 51 0.24 6.76 -9.54
N VAL A 52 -0.86 6.52 -10.26
CA VAL A 52 -0.85 6.17 -11.69
C VAL A 52 -1.56 7.28 -12.45
N LEU A 53 -0.89 7.79 -13.48
CA LEU A 53 -1.49 8.75 -14.41
C LEU A 53 -2.48 8.05 -15.35
N ASP A 54 -3.55 8.75 -15.68
CA ASP A 54 -4.49 8.36 -16.73
C ASP A 54 -4.23 9.13 -18.02
N GLU A 55 -4.91 8.72 -19.08
CA GLU A 55 -5.00 9.50 -20.30
C GLU A 55 -5.71 10.86 -20.07
N PRO A 56 -5.47 11.86 -20.92
CA PRO A 56 -6.16 13.15 -20.84
C PRO A 56 -7.68 12.99 -20.80
N CYS A 57 -8.34 13.76 -19.93
CA CYS A 57 -9.79 13.68 -19.78
C CYS A 57 -10.52 14.36 -20.95
N SER A 58 -11.63 13.77 -21.39
CA SER A 58 -12.48 14.34 -22.44
C SER A 58 -13.24 15.61 -22.03
N CYS A 59 -13.08 16.11 -20.79
CA CYS A 59 -13.75 17.32 -20.31
C CYS A 59 -13.13 18.62 -20.87
N GLY A 60 -12.00 18.54 -21.59
CA GLY A 60 -11.30 19.68 -22.17
C GLY A 60 -10.27 20.35 -21.25
N SER A 61 -10.09 19.87 -20.02
CA SER A 61 -9.01 20.31 -19.15
C SER A 61 -7.65 19.82 -19.68
N SER A 62 -6.64 20.68 -19.63
CA SER A 62 -5.25 20.31 -19.93
C SER A 62 -4.50 19.71 -18.73
N PHE A 63 -5.15 19.63 -17.57
CA PHE A 63 -4.53 19.11 -16.37
C PHE A 63 -4.38 17.59 -16.41
N ARG A 64 -3.27 17.11 -15.89
CA ARG A 64 -3.00 15.68 -15.73
C ARG A 64 -4.07 15.01 -14.86
N VAL A 65 -4.36 13.76 -15.22
CA VAL A 65 -5.40 12.96 -14.56
C VAL A 65 -4.73 11.87 -13.73
N ILE A 66 -5.13 11.74 -12.48
CA ILE A 66 -4.83 10.57 -11.65
C ILE A 66 -5.88 9.51 -11.96
N LYS A 67 -5.41 8.36 -12.47
CA LYS A 67 -6.20 7.14 -12.70
C LYS A 67 -6.53 6.46 -11.39
N LYS A 68 -5.50 6.27 -10.55
CA LYS A 68 -5.61 5.67 -9.22
C LYS A 68 -4.47 6.10 -8.32
N VAL A 69 -4.77 6.24 -7.03
CA VAL A 69 -3.78 6.30 -5.96
C VAL A 69 -3.60 4.88 -5.44
N LEU A 70 -2.38 4.36 -5.49
CA LEU A 70 -2.06 2.98 -5.11
C LEU A 70 -1.81 2.81 -3.62
N GLY A 71 -1.49 3.90 -2.91
CA GLY A 71 -1.19 3.88 -1.47
C GLY A 71 0.02 4.73 -1.13
N ARG A 72 0.70 4.41 -0.03
CA ARG A 72 1.92 5.11 0.42
C ARG A 72 3.14 4.20 0.37
N ASN A 73 4.28 4.75 -0.03
CA ASN A 73 5.57 4.07 -0.16
C ASN A 73 6.03 3.44 1.17
N ASP A 74 5.78 4.12 2.28
CA ASP A 74 6.17 3.66 3.63
C ASP A 74 5.45 2.37 4.08
N ASP A 75 4.38 1.96 3.39
CA ASP A 75 3.55 0.82 3.77
C ASP A 75 3.61 -0.31 2.72
N VAL A 76 4.39 -0.19 1.64
CA VAL A 76 4.35 -1.16 0.51
C VAL A 76 5.00 -2.49 0.86
N ILE A 77 4.25 -3.56 0.67
CA ILE A 77 4.73 -4.93 0.83
C ILE A 77 5.47 -5.35 -0.43
N TYR A 78 6.64 -5.98 -0.28
CA TYR A 78 7.43 -6.49 -1.40
C TYR A 78 7.37 -8.01 -1.42
N LEU A 79 6.85 -8.61 -2.48
CA LEU A 79 6.78 -10.06 -2.62
C LEU A 79 7.61 -10.55 -3.79
N GLN A 80 8.13 -11.77 -3.67
CA GLN A 80 8.89 -12.38 -4.73
C GLN A 80 7.98 -13.11 -5.72
N ARG A 81 8.19 -12.85 -7.01
CA ARG A 81 7.65 -13.64 -8.11
C ARG A 81 8.40 -14.95 -8.27
N LYS A 82 7.80 -15.92 -8.97
CA LYS A 82 8.46 -17.19 -9.31
C LYS A 82 9.80 -17.03 -10.03
N ASN A 83 9.99 -15.95 -10.79
CA ASN A 83 11.22 -15.60 -11.49
C ASN A 83 12.26 -14.87 -10.62
N LYS A 84 12.02 -14.77 -9.30
CA LYS A 84 12.84 -14.07 -8.29
C LYS A 84 12.81 -12.55 -8.33
N GLU A 85 12.03 -11.93 -9.21
CA GLU A 85 11.83 -10.47 -9.20
C GLU A 85 10.95 -10.04 -8.03
N LEU A 86 11.21 -8.84 -7.51
CA LEU A 86 10.37 -8.22 -6.49
C LEU A 86 9.20 -7.50 -7.15
N GLN A 87 8.00 -7.74 -6.64
CA GLN A 87 6.80 -7.01 -7.00
C GLN A 87 6.17 -6.37 -5.76
N HIS A 88 5.70 -5.15 -5.97
CA HIS A 88 4.96 -4.39 -4.97
C HIS A 88 3.54 -4.96 -4.86
N LEU A 89 3.13 -5.27 -3.64
CA LEU A 89 1.75 -5.54 -3.27
C LEU A 89 1.24 -4.39 -2.40
N PHE A 90 0.22 -3.70 -2.90
CA PHE A 90 -0.31 -2.54 -2.21
C PHE A 90 -1.11 -2.94 -0.96
N PRO A 91 -0.95 -2.19 0.16
CA PRO A 91 -1.67 -2.44 1.40
C PRO A 91 -3.19 -2.46 1.28
N ASP A 92 -3.76 -1.67 0.39
CA ASP A 92 -5.20 -1.60 0.16
C ASP A 92 -5.77 -2.93 -0.37
N LEU A 93 -5.05 -3.60 -1.27
CA LEU A 93 -5.40 -4.92 -1.78
C LEU A 93 -5.37 -5.96 -0.66
N MET A 94 -4.28 -6.01 0.12
CA MET A 94 -4.15 -6.92 1.26
C MET A 94 -5.23 -6.65 2.31
N ALA A 95 -5.47 -5.38 2.64
CA ALA A 95 -6.52 -4.98 3.57
C ALA A 95 -7.88 -5.46 3.08
N ARG A 96 -8.18 -5.27 1.78
CA ARG A 96 -9.44 -5.74 1.17
C ARG A 96 -9.60 -7.25 1.29
N TRP A 97 -8.56 -8.04 1.02
CA TRP A 97 -8.62 -9.49 1.18
C TRP A 97 -8.93 -9.89 2.62
N ILE A 98 -8.30 -9.23 3.60
CA ILE A 98 -8.50 -9.51 5.02
C ILE A 98 -9.92 -9.12 5.47
N ILE A 99 -10.31 -7.84 5.31
CA ILE A 99 -11.57 -7.32 5.87
C ILE A 99 -12.82 -7.95 5.23
N THR A 100 -12.73 -8.37 3.97
CA THR A 100 -13.87 -9.00 3.28
C THR A 100 -13.91 -10.51 3.44
N THR A 101 -13.03 -11.10 4.25
CA THR A 101 -13.07 -12.54 4.55
C THR A 101 -14.12 -12.87 5.60
N SER A 102 -14.32 -11.99 6.60
CA SER A 102 -15.26 -12.24 7.68
C SER A 102 -15.61 -10.97 8.44
N ASP A 103 -16.91 -10.75 8.68
CA ASP A 103 -17.41 -9.66 9.54
C ASP A 103 -16.97 -9.79 11.01
N ASN A 104 -16.50 -10.97 11.41
CA ASN A 104 -15.95 -11.21 12.75
C ASN A 104 -14.58 -10.56 12.99
N ILE A 105 -13.92 -10.01 11.95
CA ILE A 105 -12.62 -9.35 12.09
C ILE A 105 -12.84 -7.94 12.64
N ARG A 106 -12.36 -7.69 13.86
CA ARG A 106 -12.40 -6.37 14.52
C ARG A 106 -11.27 -5.48 14.05
N GLU A 107 -10.06 -6.02 13.97
CA GLU A 107 -8.86 -5.31 13.56
C GLU A 107 -7.81 -6.30 13.04
N PHE A 108 -6.83 -5.81 12.29
CA PHE A 108 -5.71 -6.62 11.82
C PHE A 108 -4.39 -5.85 11.78
N LYS A 109 -3.29 -6.60 11.74
CA LYS A 109 -1.95 -6.10 11.43
C LYS A 109 -1.22 -7.07 10.52
N VAL A 110 -0.50 -6.54 9.55
CA VAL A 110 0.36 -7.27 8.62
C VAL A 110 1.80 -6.86 8.88
N ILE A 111 2.67 -7.84 9.08
CA ILE A 111 4.09 -7.66 9.32
C ILE A 111 4.85 -8.40 8.23
N GLN A 112 5.75 -7.69 7.56
CA GLN A 112 6.69 -8.25 6.63
C GLN A 112 8.11 -8.10 7.16
N ASN A 113 8.76 -9.23 7.45
CA ASN A 113 10.16 -9.28 7.86
C ASN A 113 11.12 -9.56 6.69
N SER A 114 10.61 -10.15 5.60
CA SER A 114 11.37 -10.45 4.38
C SER A 114 10.42 -10.58 3.17
N PRO A 115 10.93 -10.49 1.93
CA PRO A 115 10.10 -10.61 0.72
C PRO A 115 9.40 -11.96 0.54
N THR A 116 9.81 -12.98 1.31
CA THR A 116 9.24 -14.32 1.25
C THR A 116 8.33 -14.62 2.43
N THR A 117 8.21 -13.74 3.43
CA THR A 117 7.45 -14.03 4.66
C THR A 117 6.41 -12.95 4.93
N LEU A 118 5.16 -13.37 5.18
CA LEU A 118 4.08 -12.50 5.61
C LEU A 118 3.44 -13.03 6.88
N GLU A 119 3.34 -12.16 7.88
CA GLU A 119 2.63 -12.44 9.11
C GLU A 119 1.37 -11.59 9.19
N VAL A 120 0.23 -12.24 9.45
CA VAL A 120 -1.06 -11.58 9.66
C VAL A 120 -1.52 -11.86 11.08
N ILE A 121 -1.76 -10.79 11.83
CA ILE A 121 -2.33 -10.80 13.17
C ILE A 121 -3.79 -10.37 13.03
N LEU A 122 -4.71 -11.20 13.50
CA LEU A 122 -6.14 -10.92 13.51
C LEU A 122 -6.65 -10.69 14.93
N ASP A 123 -7.47 -9.67 15.09
CA ASP A 123 -8.27 -9.44 16.28
C ASP A 123 -9.74 -9.68 15.91
N LEU A 124 -10.41 -10.58 16.62
CA LEU A 124 -11.78 -10.99 16.33
C LEU A 124 -12.77 -10.46 17.39
N PHE A 125 -14.02 -10.25 17.00
CA PHE A 125 -15.10 -9.94 17.94
C PHE A 125 -15.47 -11.17 18.78
N ASP A 126 -15.72 -12.30 18.11
CA ASP A 126 -15.89 -13.62 18.72
C ASP A 126 -14.62 -14.44 18.52
N SER A 127 -14.07 -14.91 19.64
CA SER A 127 -12.84 -15.69 19.66
C SER A 127 -13.07 -17.14 20.11
N ALA A 128 -14.28 -17.67 19.96
CA ALA A 128 -14.54 -19.10 20.12
C ALA A 128 -13.72 -19.93 19.09
N GLU A 129 -13.14 -21.05 19.53
CA GLU A 129 -12.26 -21.89 18.71
C GLU A 129 -12.80 -22.28 17.32
N PRO A 130 -14.09 -22.65 17.15
CA PRO A 130 -14.64 -22.96 15.82
C PRO A 130 -14.64 -21.74 14.89
N ALA A 131 -14.93 -20.55 15.42
CA ALA A 131 -14.92 -19.30 14.66
C ALA A 131 -13.50 -18.89 14.30
N ARG A 132 -12.56 -19.02 15.24
CA ARG A 132 -11.12 -18.75 15.02
C ARG A 132 -10.57 -19.57 13.86
N LYS A 133 -10.77 -20.88 13.91
CA LYS A 133 -10.25 -21.80 12.90
C LYS A 133 -10.82 -21.51 11.52
N ARG A 134 -12.13 -21.28 11.43
CA ARG A 134 -12.79 -20.93 10.16
C ARG A 134 -12.19 -19.66 9.54
N VAL A 135 -12.06 -18.59 10.31
CA VAL A 135 -11.50 -17.32 9.79
C VAL A 135 -10.05 -17.49 9.33
N ILE A 136 -9.22 -18.26 10.06
CA ILE A 136 -7.84 -18.55 9.65
C ILE A 136 -7.80 -19.35 8.35
N ASP A 137 -8.61 -20.41 8.25
CA ASP A 137 -8.63 -21.31 7.09
C ASP A 137 -9.10 -20.54 5.84
N ASP A 138 -10.20 -19.78 5.95
CA ASP A 138 -10.77 -18.99 4.86
C ASP A 138 -9.80 -17.89 4.40
N LEU A 139 -9.16 -17.17 5.33
CA LEU A 139 -8.20 -16.12 5.00
C LEU A 139 -6.94 -16.71 4.37
N SER A 140 -6.45 -17.83 4.89
CA SER A 140 -5.28 -18.54 4.36
C SER A 140 -5.52 -18.99 2.93
N LEU A 141 -6.69 -19.55 2.64
CA LEU A 141 -7.07 -19.97 1.30
C LEU A 141 -7.12 -18.77 0.36
N ARG A 142 -7.83 -17.71 0.75
CA ARG A 142 -7.99 -16.51 -0.06
C ARG A 142 -6.66 -15.85 -0.42
N ILE A 143 -5.79 -15.62 0.56
CA ILE A 143 -4.49 -15.00 0.31
C ILE A 143 -3.66 -15.87 -0.65
N LYS A 144 -3.69 -17.20 -0.49
CA LYS A 144 -2.99 -18.11 -1.42
C LYS A 144 -3.52 -18.02 -2.85
N GLU A 145 -4.84 -17.97 -3.02
CA GLU A 145 -5.47 -17.85 -4.34
C GLU A 145 -5.11 -16.53 -5.02
N GLU A 146 -5.21 -15.41 -4.30
CA GLU A 146 -4.91 -14.07 -4.82
C GLU A 146 -3.41 -13.90 -5.14
N LEU A 147 -2.51 -14.40 -4.28
CA LEU A 147 -1.08 -14.41 -4.57
C LEU A 147 -0.75 -15.28 -5.79
N SER A 148 -1.37 -16.45 -5.91
CA SER A 148 -1.19 -17.33 -7.07
C SER A 148 -1.67 -16.67 -8.37
N ALA A 149 -2.81 -15.96 -8.35
CA ALA A 149 -3.33 -15.22 -9.49
C ALA A 149 -2.39 -14.09 -9.96
N LEU A 150 -1.58 -13.55 -9.04
CA LEU A 150 -0.57 -12.54 -9.31
C LEU A 150 0.84 -13.12 -9.59
N GLU A 151 0.98 -14.46 -9.59
CA GLU A 151 2.24 -15.19 -9.69
C GLU A 151 3.26 -14.86 -8.58
N LEU A 152 2.76 -14.49 -7.40
CA LEU A 152 3.54 -14.16 -6.22
C LEU A 152 3.59 -15.34 -5.24
N THR A 153 4.66 -15.40 -4.45
CA THR A 153 4.86 -16.42 -3.42
C THR A 153 5.25 -15.80 -2.09
N ALA A 154 4.63 -16.27 -1.01
CA ALA A 154 5.00 -15.90 0.35
C ALA A 154 4.65 -17.04 1.34
N ASP A 155 5.51 -17.26 2.30
CA ASP A 155 5.27 -18.04 3.51
C ASP A 155 4.35 -17.22 4.43
N LEU A 156 3.10 -17.63 4.49
CA LEU A 156 2.04 -16.96 5.26
C LEU A 156 1.90 -17.59 6.65
N SER A 157 2.03 -16.78 7.69
CA SER A 157 1.61 -17.11 9.05
C SER A 157 0.42 -16.26 9.46
N ILE A 158 -0.58 -16.89 10.09
CA ILE A 158 -1.76 -16.18 10.63
C ILE A 158 -1.91 -16.56 12.10
N ARG A 159 -2.00 -15.56 12.97
CA ARG A 159 -2.34 -15.78 14.38
C ARG A 159 -3.47 -14.86 14.82
N ILE A 160 -4.14 -15.25 15.89
CA ILE A 160 -5.17 -14.44 16.52
C ILE A 160 -4.62 -13.88 17.82
N GLU A 161 -4.69 -12.57 17.96
CA GLU A 161 -4.17 -11.82 19.10
C GLU A 161 -5.02 -10.56 19.31
N ARG A 162 -5.22 -10.14 20.55
CA ARG A 162 -5.94 -8.89 20.83
C ARG A 162 -5.06 -7.70 20.47
N ILE A 163 -5.57 -6.81 19.63
CA ILE A 163 -4.88 -5.60 19.19
C ILE A 163 -5.34 -4.39 20.01
N THR A 164 -4.42 -3.79 20.75
CA THR A 164 -4.66 -2.51 21.43
C THR A 164 -4.45 -1.37 20.44
N LEU A 165 -5.49 -0.55 20.25
CA LEU A 165 -5.40 0.67 19.47
C LEU A 165 -4.77 1.78 20.30
N PRO A 166 -3.94 2.67 19.72
CA PRO A 166 -3.35 3.77 20.45
C PRO A 166 -4.43 4.72 21.01
N ASP A 167 -4.26 5.11 22.28
CA ASP A 167 -5.18 6.03 22.97
C ASP A 167 -5.05 7.49 22.49
N ASN A 168 -3.98 7.80 21.75
CA ASN A 168 -3.77 9.11 21.15
C ASN A 168 -4.37 9.16 19.74
N ARG A 169 -4.58 10.36 19.18
CA ARG A 169 -5.08 10.55 17.80
C ARG A 169 -4.08 10.09 16.72
N ALA A 170 -3.01 9.36 17.07
CA ALA A 170 -2.06 8.88 16.08
C ALA A 170 -2.71 7.78 15.22
N LYS A 171 -2.39 7.81 13.93
CA LYS A 171 -2.86 6.80 12.98
C LYS A 171 -2.28 5.44 13.36
N TYR A 172 -3.15 4.45 13.55
CA TYR A 172 -2.71 3.06 13.74
C TYR A 172 -2.10 2.52 12.43
N LYS A 173 -0.84 2.07 12.48
CA LYS A 173 -0.17 1.41 11.35
C LYS A 173 -0.55 -0.07 11.31
N ARG A 174 -1.36 -0.43 10.32
CA ARG A 174 -1.75 -1.83 10.04
C ARG A 174 -0.69 -2.60 9.29
N PHE A 175 0.21 -1.91 8.59
CA PHE A 175 1.25 -2.51 7.77
C PHE A 175 2.61 -2.10 8.35
N LEU A 176 3.43 -3.09 8.67
CA LEU A 176 4.80 -2.89 9.14
C LEU A 176 5.72 -3.70 8.23
N VAL A 177 6.48 -2.99 7.41
CA VAL A 177 7.51 -3.56 6.54
C VAL A 177 8.84 -3.24 7.20
N ASN A 178 9.45 -4.23 7.83
CA ASN A 178 10.72 -4.04 8.50
C ASN A 178 11.82 -3.90 7.44
N PRO A 179 12.74 -2.92 7.60
CA PRO A 179 13.78 -2.69 6.62
C PRO A 179 14.59 -3.96 6.44
N MET A 180 14.66 -4.42 5.18
CA MET A 180 15.61 -5.45 4.79
C MET A 180 17.01 -4.93 5.15
N GLY A 181 17.83 -5.79 5.78
CA GLY A 181 19.20 -5.45 6.11
C GLY A 181 19.85 -4.68 4.97
N THR A 182 20.29 -3.47 5.28
CA THR A 182 20.81 -2.49 4.33
C THR A 182 21.90 -3.13 3.48
N HIS A 183 21.63 -3.36 2.20
CA HIS A 183 22.68 -3.25 1.20
C HIS A 183 22.79 -1.76 0.87
N GLU A 184 23.62 -1.05 1.64
CA GLU A 184 24.21 0.19 1.16
C GLU A 184 25.03 -0.16 -0.10
N PRO A 185 24.75 0.46 -1.26
CA PRO A 185 25.71 0.42 -2.35
C PRO A 185 26.93 1.25 -1.93
N ALA A 186 28.09 0.60 -1.96
CA ALA A 186 29.40 1.23 -1.77
C ALA A 186 29.71 2.28 -2.84
#